data_AF-A0A9P9MGB5-F1
#
_entry.id   AF-A0A9P9MGB5-F1
#
_cell.length_a   1.000
_cell.length_b   1.000
_cell.length_c   1.000
_cell.angle_alpha   90.00
_cell.angle_beta   90.00
_cell.angle_gamma   90.00
#
_symmetry.space_group_name_H-M   'P 1'
#
loop_
_entity.id
_entity.type
_entity.pdbx_description
1 polymer ?
#
loop_
_entity_poly.entity_id
_entity_poly.type
_entity_poly.pdbx_seq_one_letter_code
_entity_poly.pdbx_strand_id
1 'polypeptide(L)'
;IKQYIKYLRTQKRQPSWIYKYGYRVASLKNLKRIFFVCRHCHLKKSTHNHIFDITSSVSAAARHLGMNRPGHRLCKDGKVTV
;
A
#
# COMPACT_ATOMS: atom_id res chain seq x y z
N ILE A 1 8.52 7.68 -12.00
CA ILE A 1 7.11 7.55 -11.56
C ILE A 1 6.32 8.70 -12.19
N LYS A 2 5.76 8.53 -13.40
CA LYS A 2 5.01 9.58 -14.13
C LYS A 2 3.51 9.26 -14.30
N GLN A 3 2.99 8.22 -13.65
CA GLN A 3 1.63 7.68 -13.91
C GLN A 3 0.67 7.75 -12.70
N TYR A 4 1.11 8.30 -11.57
CA TYR A 4 0.34 8.31 -10.33
C TYR A 4 0.33 9.69 -9.69
N ILE A 5 -0.80 10.05 -9.08
CA ILE A 5 -0.93 11.28 -8.28
C ILE A 5 -1.33 10.95 -6.85
N LYS A 6 -1.06 11.88 -5.94
CA LYS A 6 -1.58 11.83 -4.59
C LYS A 6 -3.11 11.73 -4.65
N TYR A 7 -3.68 10.79 -3.90
CA TYR A 7 -5.12 10.68 -3.82
C TYR A 7 -5.67 11.88 -3.04
N LEU A 8 -6.44 12.74 -3.72
CA LEU A 8 -6.88 14.05 -3.19
C LEU A 8 -8.17 13.98 -2.36
N ARG A 9 -8.90 12.86 -2.34
CA ARG A 9 -10.14 12.78 -1.56
C ARG A 9 -9.87 12.43 -0.10
N THR A 10 -10.33 13.28 0.79
CA THR A 10 -10.44 13.01 2.22
C THR A 10 -11.39 11.83 2.43
N GLN A 11 -10.93 10.75 3.07
CA GLN A 11 -11.79 9.60 3.34
C GLN A 11 -12.71 9.92 4.52
N LYS A 12 -14.03 9.70 4.34
CA LYS A 12 -15.02 9.83 5.42
C LYS A 12 -14.97 8.69 6.46
N ARG A 13 -14.22 7.61 6.19
CA ARG A 13 -14.15 6.41 7.03
C ARG A 13 -12.73 6.20 7.56
N GLN A 14 -12.64 5.50 8.70
CA GLN A 14 -11.40 5.02 9.31
C GLN A 14 -10.53 4.34 8.25
N PRO A 15 -9.31 4.84 7.97
CA PRO A 15 -8.44 4.26 6.96
C PRO A 15 -7.95 2.86 7.40
N SER A 16 -7.80 1.94 6.45
CA SER A 16 -7.24 0.61 6.72
C SER A 16 -5.83 0.70 7.30
N TRP A 17 -5.46 -0.22 8.19
CA TRP A 17 -4.16 -0.25 8.87
C TRP A 17 -2.94 -0.22 7.94
N ILE A 18 -3.08 -0.70 6.69
CA ILE A 18 -2.02 -0.73 5.69
C ILE A 18 -1.44 0.67 5.41
N TYR A 19 -2.24 1.74 5.56
CA TYR A 19 -1.82 3.12 5.29
C TYR A 19 -0.82 3.66 6.33
N LYS A 20 -0.65 2.99 7.46
CA LYS A 20 0.45 3.28 8.40
C LYS A 20 1.82 2.94 7.80
N TYR A 21 1.86 2.05 6.80
CA TYR A 21 3.08 1.48 6.24
C TYR A 21 3.33 1.85 4.77
N GLY A 22 2.48 2.70 4.19
CA GLY A 22 2.59 3.09 2.79
C GLY A 22 1.65 4.21 2.40
N TYR A 23 1.67 4.54 1.11
CA TYR A 23 0.94 5.68 0.57
C TYR A 23 -0.22 5.23 -0.30
N ARG A 24 -1.28 6.04 -0.33
CA ARG A 24 -2.39 5.88 -1.26
C ARG A 24 -2.20 6.80 -2.46
N VAL A 25 -2.25 6.24 -3.66
CA VAL A 25 -2.12 7.00 -4.91
C VAL A 25 -3.24 6.64 -5.88
N ALA A 26 -3.63 7.57 -6.76
CA ALA A 26 -4.54 7.30 -7.86
C ALA A 26 -3.76 7.18 -9.16
N SER A 27 -4.27 6.42 -10.14
CA SER A 27 -3.74 6.48 -11.49
C SER A 27 -4.11 7.80 -12.16
N LEU A 28 -3.17 8.41 -12.87
CA LEU A 28 -3.43 9.60 -13.70
C LEU A 28 -4.44 9.32 -14.83
N LYS A 29 -4.43 8.11 -15.39
CA LYS A 29 -5.33 7.74 -16.50
C LYS A 29 -6.77 7.51 -16.01
N ASN A 30 -6.93 7.04 -14.78
CA ASN A 30 -8.24 6.78 -14.21
C ASN A 30 -8.20 7.00 -12.69
N LEU A 31 -8.76 8.13 -12.25
CA LEU A 31 -8.79 8.54 -10.85
C LEU A 31 -9.64 7.64 -9.94
N LYS A 32 -10.47 6.76 -10.52
CA LYS A 32 -11.22 5.75 -9.76
C LYS A 32 -10.33 4.56 -9.39
N ARG A 33 -9.21 4.34 -10.10
CA ARG A 33 -8.26 3.29 -9.75
C ARG A 33 -7.29 3.77 -8.70
N ILE A 34 -7.26 3.03 -7.60
CA ILE A 34 -6.53 3.39 -6.39
C ILE A 34 -5.46 2.33 -6.15
N PHE A 35 -4.26 2.80 -5.87
CA PHE A 35 -3.11 1.96 -5.60
C PHE A 35 -2.52 2.26 -4.23
N PHE A 36 -1.91 1.23 -3.65
CA PHE A 36 -1.11 1.30 -2.44
C PHE A 36 0.36 1.16 -2.79
N VAL A 37 1.18 2.05 -2.27
CA VAL A 37 2.63 2.03 -2.43
C VAL A 37 3.25 1.67 -1.09
N CYS A 38 3.93 0.53 -1.02
CA CYS A 38 4.66 0.13 0.18
C CYS A 38 5.85 1.08 0.41
N ARG A 39 5.89 1.79 1.54
CA ARG A 39 6.95 2.77 1.83
C ARG A 39 8.32 2.10 1.89
N HIS A 40 8.42 0.94 2.52
CA HIS A 40 9.69 0.24 2.70
C HIS A 40 10.29 -0.23 1.36
N CYS A 41 9.48 -0.92 0.54
CA CYS A 41 9.93 -1.38 -0.77
C CYS A 41 10.23 -0.24 -1.74
N HIS A 42 9.46 0.85 -1.68
CA HIS A 42 9.70 2.03 -2.50
C HIS A 42 11.03 2.71 -2.15
N LEU A 43 11.32 2.90 -0.86
CA LEU A 43 12.59 3.50 -0.40
C LEU A 43 13.80 2.62 -0.74
N LYS A 44 13.67 1.30 -0.60
CA LYS A 44 14.73 0.35 -0.97
C LYS A 44 14.88 0.13 -2.47
N LYS A 45 14.07 0.81 -3.31
CA LYS A 45 13.98 0.56 -4.76
C LYS A 45 13.94 -0.93 -5.08
N SER A 46 13.15 -1.71 -4.31
CA SER A 46 13.09 -3.15 -4.51
C SER A 46 12.70 -3.47 -5.95
N THR A 47 13.38 -4.46 -6.53
CA THR A 47 13.08 -5.00 -7.86
C THR A 47 11.69 -5.64 -7.94
N HIS A 48 11.12 -6.00 -6.79
CA HIS A 48 9.77 -6.52 -6.69
C HIS A 48 8.69 -5.44 -6.73
N ASN A 49 7.51 -5.84 -7.21
CA ASN A 49 6.34 -4.97 -7.33
C ASN A 49 5.95 -4.40 -5.94
N HIS A 50 6.06 -3.09 -5.78
CA HIS A 50 5.79 -2.36 -4.53
C HIS A 50 4.52 -1.48 -4.62
N ILE A 51 3.83 -1.55 -5.76
CA ILE A 51 2.58 -0.86 -6.05
C ILE A 51 1.49 -1.91 -6.23
N PHE A 52 0.41 -1.82 -5.46
CA PHE A 52 -0.69 -2.78 -5.44
C PHE A 52 -2.01 -2.10 -5.76
N ASP A 53 -2.81 -2.66 -6.66
CA ASP A 53 -4.19 -2.19 -6.88
C ASP A 53 -5.03 -2.51 -5.62
N ILE A 54 -5.67 -1.48 -5.08
CA ILE A 54 -6.54 -1.54 -3.91
C ILE A 54 -7.90 -0.87 -4.18
N THR A 55 -8.31 -0.82 -5.45
CA THR A 55 -9.55 -0.18 -5.88
C THR A 55 -10.77 -0.86 -5.25
N SER A 56 -10.77 -2.20 -5.19
CA SER A 56 -11.84 -3.01 -4.63
C SER A 56 -11.53 -3.57 -3.24
N SER A 57 -10.28 -3.97 -2.99
CA SER A 57 -9.88 -4.56 -1.71
C SER A 57 -8.41 -4.31 -1.37
N VAL A 58 -8.11 -4.20 -0.08
CA VAL A 58 -6.76 -4.02 0.46
C VAL A 58 -6.00 -5.33 0.68
N SER A 59 -6.62 -6.48 0.41
CA SER A 59 -6.06 -7.81 0.72
C SER A 59 -4.68 -8.06 0.11
N ALA A 60 -4.43 -7.59 -1.12
CA ALA A 60 -3.13 -7.77 -1.78
C ALA A 60 -2.01 -7.01 -1.05
N ALA A 61 -2.27 -5.76 -0.66
CA ALA A 61 -1.34 -4.95 0.12
C ALA A 61 -1.15 -5.51 1.53
N ALA A 62 -2.22 -5.95 2.19
CA ALA A 62 -2.15 -6.57 3.51
C ALA A 62 -1.31 -7.86 3.48
N ARG A 63 -1.54 -8.74 2.50
CA ARG A 63 -0.74 -9.96 2.30
C ARG A 63 0.73 -9.65 2.04
N HIS A 64 1.03 -8.60 1.26
CA HIS A 64 2.40 -8.15 1.05
C HIS A 64 3.07 -7.70 2.36
N LEU A 65 2.38 -6.90 3.17
CA LEU A 65 2.88 -6.45 4.49
C LEU A 65 3.10 -7.63 5.46
N GLY A 66 2.32 -8.69 5.36
CA GLY A 66 2.47 -9.92 6.14
C GLY A 66 3.59 -10.86 5.69
N MET A 67 4.21 -10.64 4.51
CA MET A 67 5.28 -11.52 4.04
C MET A 67 6.48 -11.51 4.98
N ASN A 68 7.13 -12.67 5.15
CA ASN A 68 8.34 -12.82 5.95
C ASN A 68 9.55 -12.18 5.25
N ARG A 69 9.62 -10.85 5.29
CA ARG A 69 10.67 -10.03 4.66
C ARG A 69 11.10 -8.92 5.60
N PRO A 70 12.36 -8.42 5.47
CA PRO A 70 12.81 -7.28 6.27
C PRO A 70 11.91 -6.05 6.03
N GLY A 71 11.53 -5.38 7.12
CA GLY A 71 10.58 -4.26 7.10
C GLY A 71 9.11 -4.64 6.86
N HIS A 72 8.82 -5.94 6.77
CA HIS A 72 7.49 -6.55 6.67
C HIS A 72 7.31 -7.51 7.86
N ARG A 73 6.36 -8.45 7.80
CA ARG A 73 5.78 -9.20 8.95
C ARG A 73 4.85 -8.33 9.79
N LEU A 74 3.92 -7.68 9.11
CA LEU A 74 2.91 -6.84 9.75
C LEU A 74 1.53 -7.45 9.50
N CYS A 75 0.75 -7.53 10.55
CA CYS A 75 -0.67 -7.87 10.53
C CYS A 75 -1.48 -6.66 10.99
N LYS A 76 -2.81 -6.76 10.90
CA LYS A 76 -3.75 -5.77 11.43
C LYS A 76 -3.47 -5.44 12.90
N ASP A 77 -3.04 -6.43 13.67
CA ASP A 77 -2.78 -6.33 15.11
C ASP A 77 -1.39 -5.80 15.47
N GLY A 78 -0.43 -5.82 14.54
CA GLY A 78 0.94 -5.40 14.84
C GLY A 78 2.00 -6.19 14.08
N LYS A 79 3.16 -6.42 14.70
CA LYS A 79 4.20 -7.29 14.12
C LYS A 79 3.78 -8.75 14.28
N VAL A 80 3.85 -9.51 13.20
CA VAL A 80 3.74 -10.97 13.26
C VAL A 80 5.03 -11.47 13.91
N THR A 81 4.95 -11.82 15.18
CA THR A 81 5.96 -12.65 15.86
C THR A 81 5.77 -14.07 15.38
N VAL A 82 6.59 -14.48 14.40
CA VAL A 82 6.93 -15.89 14.18
C VAL A 82 8.14 -16.19 15.03
#